data_AF-A0AAD1DXY1-F1
#
_entry.id   AF-A0AAD1DXY1-F1
#
_cell.length_a   1.000
_cell.length_b   1.000
_cell.length_c   1.000
_cell.angle_alpha   90.00
_cell.angle_beta   90.00
_cell.angle_gamma   90.00
#
_symmetry.space_group_name_H-M   'P 1'
#
loop_
_entity.id
_entity.type
_entity.pdbx_description
1 polymer ?
#
loop_
_entity_poly.entity_id
_entity_poly.type
_entity_poly.pdbx_seq_one_letter_code
_entity_poly.pdbx_strand_id
1 'polypeptide(L)'
;MDFKGNEIQLDLNFENPSIDPAKLDKVKNFLENIEKFDKQNKTYITEDYHDQDGDTVKSYLEHHLEEIDREELSALINFNDPNIEPEQQLLTKLELVRVGFYPDSEDTFAILDYSIGQDLTDYLVVINTDENGQLDYMAMES
;
A
#
# COMPACT_ATOMS: atom_id res chain seq x y z
N MET A 1 -7.09 -13.12 -1.77
CA MET A 1 -8.47 -12.59 -1.79
C MET A 1 -8.65 -11.84 -3.10
N ASP A 2 -9.76 -12.01 -3.82
CA ASP A 2 -10.03 -11.15 -4.98
C ASP A 2 -10.46 -9.76 -4.50
N PHE A 3 -9.76 -8.73 -4.96
CA PHE A 3 -10.07 -7.33 -4.70
C PHE A 3 -9.83 -6.52 -5.97
N LYS A 4 -10.89 -5.91 -6.50
CA LYS A 4 -10.87 -5.12 -7.76
C LYS A 4 -10.30 -5.89 -8.97
N GLY A 5 -10.45 -7.21 -8.98
CA GLY A 5 -9.94 -8.08 -10.06
C GLY A 5 -8.49 -8.53 -9.90
N ASN A 6 -7.85 -8.16 -8.79
CA ASN A 6 -6.51 -8.61 -8.43
C ASN A 6 -6.57 -9.58 -7.23
N GLU A 7 -5.70 -10.58 -7.22
CA GLU A 7 -5.50 -11.38 -6.03
C GLU A 7 -4.57 -10.65 -5.06
N ILE A 8 -5.07 -10.35 -3.87
CA ILE A 8 -4.27 -9.76 -2.78
C ILE A 8 -4.01 -10.79 -1.67
N GLN A 9 -2.84 -10.73 -1.06
CA GLN A 9 -2.52 -11.53 0.11
C GLN A 9 -3.29 -11.03 1.34
N LEU A 10 -3.73 -11.96 2.17
CA LEU A 10 -4.34 -11.66 3.46
C LEU A 10 -3.70 -12.52 4.53
N ASP A 11 -3.21 -11.89 5.59
CA ASP A 11 -2.65 -12.57 6.75
C ASP A 11 -3.25 -12.04 8.04
N LEU A 12 -3.33 -12.94 9.01
CA LEU A 12 -3.86 -12.70 10.34
C LEU A 12 -2.84 -13.24 11.32
N ASN A 13 -2.20 -12.34 12.04
CA ASN A 13 -1.08 -12.61 12.92
C ASN A 13 -1.52 -12.39 14.38
N PHE A 14 -0.97 -13.19 15.28
CA PHE A 14 -1.24 -13.08 16.71
C PHE A 14 0.08 -13.05 17.47
N GLU A 15 0.26 -12.03 18.30
CA GLU A 15 1.43 -11.91 19.19
C GLU A 15 1.21 -12.68 20.50
N ASN A 16 -0.04 -12.87 20.90
CA ASN A 16 -0.43 -13.50 22.15
C ASN A 16 -1.05 -14.88 21.93
N PRO A 17 -0.93 -15.82 22.90
CA PRO A 17 -1.56 -17.14 22.82
C PRO A 17 -3.11 -17.11 22.83
N SER A 18 -3.70 -15.97 23.18
CA SER A 18 -5.15 -15.79 23.25
C SER A 18 -5.53 -14.35 22.93
N ILE A 19 -6.68 -14.18 22.29
CA ILE A 19 -7.25 -12.89 21.92
C ILE A 19 -8.70 -12.79 22.37
N ASP A 20 -9.14 -11.57 22.71
CA ASP A 20 -10.57 -11.27 22.89
C ASP A 20 -11.31 -11.44 21.55
N PRO A 21 -12.34 -12.30 21.45
CA PRO A 21 -13.15 -12.44 20.23
C PRO A 21 -13.66 -11.12 19.65
N ALA A 22 -13.93 -10.10 20.49
CA ALA A 22 -14.36 -8.78 20.01
C ALA A 22 -13.32 -8.07 19.11
N LYS A 23 -12.03 -8.43 19.22
CA LYS A 23 -10.98 -7.92 18.33
C LYS A 23 -11.09 -8.50 16.92
N LEU A 24 -11.59 -9.73 16.77
CA LEU A 24 -11.85 -10.34 15.46
C LEU A 24 -13.04 -9.71 14.75
N ASP A 25 -14.02 -9.19 15.50
CA ASP A 25 -15.11 -8.39 14.91
C ASP A 25 -14.59 -7.11 14.26
N LYS A 26 -13.51 -6.51 14.79
CA LYS A 26 -12.84 -5.37 14.16
C LYS A 26 -12.17 -5.75 12.85
N VAL A 27 -11.47 -6.89 12.79
CA VAL A 27 -10.86 -7.40 11.55
C VAL A 27 -11.93 -7.64 10.48
N LYS A 28 -13.06 -8.27 10.87
CA LYS A 28 -14.19 -8.46 9.98
C LYS A 28 -14.74 -7.14 9.44
N ASN A 29 -14.98 -6.16 10.33
CA ASN A 29 -15.45 -4.84 9.93
C ASN A 29 -14.46 -4.17 8.96
N PHE A 30 -13.16 -4.30 9.23
CA PHE A 30 -12.12 -3.76 8.37
C PHE A 30 -12.22 -4.33 6.95
N LEU A 31 -12.32 -5.66 6.84
CA LEU A 31 -12.45 -6.37 5.56
C LEU A 31 -13.74 -6.02 4.82
N GLU A 32 -14.87 -5.91 5.52
CA GLU A 32 -16.14 -5.49 4.93
C GLU A 32 -16.09 -4.05 4.37
N ASN A 33 -15.13 -3.23 4.84
CA ASN A 33 -14.93 -1.85 4.43
C ASN A 33 -13.59 -1.63 3.72
N ILE A 34 -12.93 -2.68 3.22
CA ILE A 34 -11.59 -2.59 2.62
C ILE A 34 -11.52 -1.59 1.46
N GLU A 35 -12.57 -1.47 0.64
CA GLU A 35 -12.61 -0.50 -0.46
C GLU A 35 -12.57 0.95 0.03
N LYS A 36 -13.22 1.23 1.16
CA LYS A 36 -13.19 2.55 1.81
C LYS A 36 -11.77 2.85 2.30
N PHE A 37 -11.12 1.89 2.98
CA PHE A 37 -9.78 2.07 3.51
C PHE A 37 -8.71 2.15 2.42
N ASP A 38 -8.84 1.35 1.36
CA ASP A 38 -7.98 1.47 0.18
C ASP A 38 -8.08 2.86 -0.46
N LYS A 39 -9.29 3.41 -0.60
CA LYS A 39 -9.47 4.78 -1.10
C LYS A 39 -8.86 5.82 -0.16
N GLN A 40 -8.99 5.64 1.15
CA GLN A 40 -8.40 6.53 2.15
C GLN A 40 -6.87 6.49 2.09
N ASN A 41 -6.29 5.30 2.01
CA ASN A 41 -4.85 5.09 1.85
C ASN A 41 -4.30 5.67 0.55
N LYS A 42 -5.06 5.57 -0.56
CA LYS A 42 -4.71 6.24 -1.81
C LYS A 42 -4.67 7.76 -1.69
N THR A 43 -5.52 8.33 -0.86
CA THR A 43 -5.43 9.76 -0.52
C THR A 43 -4.13 10.04 0.23
N TYR A 44 -3.79 9.27 1.26
CA TYR A 44 -2.52 9.45 2.00
C TYR A 44 -1.29 9.32 1.08
N ILE A 45 -1.26 8.33 0.18
CA ILE A 45 -0.18 8.13 -0.79
C ILE A 45 -0.04 9.36 -1.71
N THR A 46 -1.17 9.90 -2.18
CA THR A 46 -1.18 11.07 -3.05
C THR A 46 -0.79 12.34 -2.30
N GLU A 47 -1.20 12.47 -1.04
CA GLU A 47 -0.82 13.58 -0.17
C GLU A 47 0.68 13.56 0.14
N ASP A 48 1.25 12.41 0.52
CA ASP A 48 2.70 12.25 0.76
C ASP A 48 3.52 12.60 -0.49
N TYR A 49 3.09 12.14 -1.67
CA TYR A 49 3.73 12.47 -2.94
C TYR A 49 3.77 13.98 -3.25
N HIS A 50 2.74 14.73 -2.83
CA HIS A 50 2.63 16.17 -3.08
C HIS A 50 3.19 17.04 -1.96
N ASP A 51 3.47 16.47 -0.80
CA ASP A 51 4.05 17.17 0.34
C ASP A 51 5.54 17.43 0.07
N GLN A 52 6.00 18.65 0.38
CA GLN A 52 7.42 18.99 0.27
C GLN A 52 8.27 18.32 1.35
N ASP A 53 7.64 18.00 2.49
CA ASP A 53 8.27 17.27 3.59
C ASP A 53 7.99 15.76 3.51
N GLY A 54 7.16 15.31 2.55
CA GLY A 54 6.89 13.91 2.25
C GLY A 54 8.01 13.32 1.38
N ASP A 55 8.51 12.15 1.77
CA ASP A 55 9.66 11.52 1.09
C ASP A 55 9.38 10.06 0.69
N THR A 56 8.37 9.41 1.29
CA THR A 56 8.19 7.96 1.15
C THR A 56 7.78 7.58 -0.27
N VAL A 57 6.67 8.14 -0.75
CA VAL A 57 6.10 7.78 -2.05
C VAL A 57 6.96 8.33 -3.18
N LYS A 58 7.51 9.53 -3.01
CA LYS A 58 8.38 10.12 -4.01
C LYS A 58 9.68 9.33 -4.16
N SER A 59 10.38 9.03 -3.06
CA SER A 59 11.58 8.19 -3.08
C SER A 59 11.29 6.81 -3.70
N TYR A 60 10.14 6.21 -3.37
CA TYR A 60 9.71 4.97 -4.02
C TYR A 60 9.65 5.13 -5.55
N LEU A 61 8.89 6.12 -6.06
CA LEU A 61 8.69 6.27 -7.50
C LEU A 61 9.99 6.63 -8.24
N GLU A 62 10.79 7.55 -7.69
CA GLU A 62 12.08 7.96 -8.27
C GLU A 62 13.06 6.78 -8.31
N HIS A 63 13.16 5.99 -7.24
CA HIS A 63 14.00 4.79 -7.19
C HIS A 63 13.68 3.82 -8.33
N HIS A 64 12.39 3.56 -8.60
CA HIS A 64 12.02 2.61 -9.67
C HIS A 64 12.30 3.18 -11.06
N LEU A 65 12.13 4.49 -11.27
CA LEU A 65 12.49 5.14 -12.54
C LEU A 65 14.00 5.11 -12.81
N GLU A 66 14.82 5.07 -11.76
CA GLU A 66 16.28 5.01 -11.86
C GLU A 66 16.81 3.58 -12.01
N GLU A 67 16.24 2.62 -11.28
CA GLU A 67 16.79 1.26 -11.16
C GLU A 67 16.15 0.24 -12.11
N ILE A 68 14.89 0.43 -12.54
CA ILE A 68 14.23 -0.50 -13.47
C ILE A 68 14.47 -0.06 -14.91
N ASP A 69 14.80 -1.03 -15.76
CA ASP A 69 15.02 -0.80 -17.18
C ASP A 69 13.79 -0.13 -17.83
N ARG A 70 14.04 0.94 -18.60
CA ARG A 70 12.99 1.71 -19.27
C ARG A 70 12.08 0.85 -20.15
N GLU A 71 12.64 -0.17 -20.80
CA GLU A 71 11.87 -1.11 -21.64
C GLU A 71 10.86 -1.92 -20.81
N GLU A 72 11.24 -2.33 -19.60
CA GLU A 72 10.39 -3.05 -18.67
C GLU A 72 9.30 -2.15 -18.09
N LEU A 73 9.65 -0.95 -17.63
CA LEU A 73 8.66 0.05 -17.16
C LEU A 73 7.69 0.50 -18.25
N SER A 74 8.07 0.37 -19.53
CA SER A 74 7.18 0.72 -20.64
C SER A 74 5.95 -0.19 -20.75
N ALA A 75 5.91 -1.31 -20.02
CA ALA A 75 4.71 -2.12 -19.84
C ALA A 75 3.67 -1.44 -18.94
N LEU A 76 4.11 -0.57 -18.01
CA LEU A 76 3.26 0.15 -17.07
C LEU A 76 2.97 1.58 -17.52
N ILE A 77 3.96 2.28 -18.07
CA ILE A 77 3.89 3.73 -18.32
C ILE A 77 4.37 4.10 -19.73
N ASN A 78 3.95 5.26 -20.21
CA ASN A 78 4.36 5.82 -21.49
C ASN A 78 5.32 7.00 -21.28
N PHE A 79 6.63 6.74 -21.41
CA PHE A 79 7.67 7.78 -21.30
C PHE A 79 7.60 8.89 -22.35
N ASN A 80 6.79 8.72 -23.40
CA ASN A 80 6.63 9.72 -24.46
C ASN A 80 5.29 10.48 -24.36
N ASP A 81 4.54 10.32 -23.27
CA ASP A 81 3.33 11.12 -23.05
C ASP A 81 3.71 12.58 -22.78
N PRO A 82 3.23 13.56 -23.58
CA PRO A 82 3.59 14.96 -23.40
C PRO A 82 2.80 15.65 -22.29
N ASN A 83 1.81 14.99 -21.67
CA ASN A 83 0.89 15.61 -20.70
C ASN A 83 1.11 15.15 -19.25
N ILE A 84 1.69 13.96 -19.04
CA ILE A 84 1.84 13.36 -17.72
C ILE A 84 3.25 12.81 -17.58
N GLU A 85 3.96 13.27 -16.56
CA GLU A 85 5.33 12.82 -16.29
C GLU A 85 5.36 11.34 -15.89
N PRO A 86 6.44 10.59 -16.21
CA PRO A 86 6.58 9.16 -15.88
C PRO A 86 6.28 8.82 -14.42
N GLU A 87 6.76 9.65 -13.48
CA GLU A 87 6.53 9.51 -12.04
C GLU A 87 5.05 9.56 -11.68
N GLN A 88 4.31 10.54 -12.23
CA GLN A 88 2.87 10.65 -12.03
C GLN A 88 2.11 9.48 -12.66
N GLN A 89 2.61 8.93 -13.76
CA GLN A 89 2.02 7.71 -14.34
C GLN A 89 2.24 6.51 -13.41
N LEU A 90 3.44 6.33 -12.84
CA LEU A 90 3.72 5.24 -11.89
C LEU A 90 2.93 5.35 -10.59
N LEU A 91 2.70 6.56 -10.08
CA LEU A 91 1.84 6.80 -8.92
C LEU A 91 0.45 6.15 -9.10
N THR A 92 -0.10 6.20 -10.32
CA THR A 92 -1.40 5.57 -10.65
C THR A 92 -1.36 4.05 -10.72
N LYS A 93 -0.16 3.45 -10.73
CA LYS A 93 0.07 2.00 -10.82
C LYS A 93 0.29 1.34 -9.48
N LEU A 94 0.49 2.11 -8.40
CA LEU A 94 0.50 1.53 -7.06
C LEU A 94 -0.87 0.87 -6.82
N GLU A 95 -0.88 -0.39 -6.46
CA GLU A 95 -2.09 -1.17 -6.16
C GLU A 95 -1.91 -1.92 -4.86
N LEU A 96 -3.02 -2.14 -4.12
CA LEU A 96 -2.99 -2.91 -2.89
C LEU A 96 -2.65 -4.36 -3.22
N VAL A 97 -1.59 -4.90 -2.61
CA VAL A 97 -1.13 -6.28 -2.86
C VAL A 97 -1.26 -7.17 -1.63
N ARG A 98 -1.27 -6.59 -0.43
CA ARG A 98 -1.41 -7.34 0.83
C ARG A 98 -2.13 -6.54 1.90
N VAL A 99 -2.91 -7.24 2.73
CA VAL A 99 -3.42 -6.73 4.02
C VAL A 99 -3.05 -7.71 5.13
N GLY A 100 -2.21 -7.25 6.06
CA GLY A 100 -1.85 -7.99 7.26
C GLY A 100 -2.54 -7.43 8.50
N PHE A 101 -3.14 -8.29 9.33
CA PHE A 101 -3.79 -7.90 10.57
C PHE A 101 -3.02 -8.38 11.79
N TYR A 102 -2.93 -7.52 12.80
CA TYR A 102 -2.31 -7.77 14.09
C TYR A 102 -3.26 -7.34 15.23
N PRO A 103 -4.45 -7.94 15.33
CA PRO A 103 -5.53 -7.43 16.18
C PRO A 103 -5.22 -7.47 17.69
N ASP A 104 -4.21 -8.24 18.11
CA ASP A 104 -3.72 -8.32 19.48
C ASP A 104 -2.42 -7.59 19.76
N SER A 105 -1.84 -6.91 18.75
CA SER A 105 -0.70 -6.02 18.93
C SER A 105 -1.13 -4.71 19.60
N GLU A 106 -0.19 -4.06 20.31
CA GLU A 106 -0.37 -2.72 20.87
C GLU A 106 0.12 -1.62 19.92
N ASP A 107 0.95 -1.97 18.92
CA ASP A 107 1.64 -1.00 18.07
C ASP A 107 0.96 -0.76 16.72
N THR A 108 0.34 -1.78 16.13
CA THR A 108 -0.26 -1.69 14.79
C THR A 108 -1.45 -2.63 14.69
N PHE A 109 -2.56 -2.18 14.09
CA PHE A 109 -3.71 -3.04 13.88
C PHE A 109 -3.72 -3.67 12.48
N ALA A 110 -3.49 -2.87 11.44
CA ALA A 110 -3.45 -3.32 10.06
C ALA A 110 -2.26 -2.73 9.30
N ILE A 111 -1.68 -3.56 8.43
CA ILE A 111 -0.60 -3.22 7.51
C ILE A 111 -1.14 -3.42 6.10
N LEU A 112 -1.03 -2.40 5.26
CA LEU A 112 -1.49 -2.41 3.87
C LEU A 112 -0.31 -2.12 2.96
N ASP A 113 0.05 -3.09 2.14
CA ASP A 113 1.21 -3.00 1.25
C ASP A 113 0.74 -2.65 -0.16
N TYR A 114 1.42 -1.67 -0.76
CA TYR A 114 1.18 -1.21 -2.10
C TYR A 114 2.41 -1.40 -2.98
N SER A 115 2.22 -1.87 -4.21
CA SER A 115 3.29 -2.06 -5.19
C SER A 115 2.82 -1.67 -6.59
N ILE A 116 3.76 -1.27 -7.45
CA ILE A 116 3.51 -1.08 -8.90
C ILE A 116 3.49 -2.42 -9.67
N GLY A 117 3.82 -3.53 -9.00
CA GLY A 117 3.78 -4.88 -9.55
C GLY A 117 4.80 -5.76 -8.86
N GLN A 118 4.35 -6.83 -8.19
CA GLN A 118 5.23 -7.74 -7.44
C GLN A 118 6.17 -8.56 -8.32
N ASP A 119 5.89 -8.66 -9.62
CA ASP A 119 6.81 -9.28 -10.58
C ASP A 119 7.97 -8.34 -10.99
N LEU A 120 7.82 -7.03 -10.74
CA LEU A 120 8.79 -5.99 -11.13
C LEU A 120 9.70 -5.58 -9.98
N THR A 121 9.20 -5.64 -8.75
CA THR A 121 9.89 -5.11 -7.58
C THR A 121 9.43 -5.77 -6.29
N ASP A 122 10.38 -5.99 -5.39
CA ASP A 122 10.12 -6.39 -4.00
C ASP A 122 9.87 -5.17 -3.10
N TYR A 123 10.07 -3.94 -3.60
CA TYR A 123 9.80 -2.73 -2.83
C TYR A 123 8.30 -2.47 -2.68
N LEU A 124 7.92 -1.99 -1.50
CA LEU A 124 6.55 -1.69 -1.11
C LEU A 124 6.43 -0.27 -0.54
N VAL A 125 5.29 0.37 -0.81
CA VAL A 125 4.79 1.46 0.03
C VAL A 125 3.87 0.82 1.09
N VAL A 126 4.32 0.85 2.34
CA VAL A 126 3.66 0.20 3.47
C VAL A 126 2.92 1.24 4.29
N ILE A 127 1.62 1.01 4.53
CA ILE A 127 0.77 1.85 5.36
C ILE A 127 0.34 1.08 6.60
N ASN A 128 0.66 1.62 7.77
CA ASN A 128 0.21 1.11 9.05
C ASN A 128 -0.98 1.93 9.53
N THR A 129 -2.04 1.25 9.96
CA THR A 129 -3.26 1.90 10.45
C THR A 129 -3.81 1.28 11.72
N ASP A 130 -4.59 2.08 12.44
CA ASP A 130 -5.47 1.60 13.51
C ASP A 130 -6.65 0.76 12.96
N GLU A 131 -7.51 0.30 13.86
CA GLU A 131 -8.74 -0.45 13.53
C GLU A 131 -9.78 0.33 12.72
N ASN A 132 -9.66 1.65 12.63
CA ASN A 132 -10.53 2.55 11.89
C ASN A 132 -9.93 2.97 10.55
N GLY A 133 -8.78 2.41 10.16
CA GLY A 133 -8.05 2.77 8.95
C GLY A 133 -7.40 4.15 9.02
N GLN A 134 -7.23 4.71 10.21
CA GLN A 134 -6.49 5.96 10.40
C GLN A 134 -4.99 5.67 10.29
N LEU A 135 -4.29 6.45 9.46
CA LEU A 135 -2.85 6.33 9.28
C LEU A 135 -2.11 6.56 10.60
N ASP A 136 -1.28 5.60 10.97
CA ASP A 136 -0.29 5.73 12.04
C ASP A 136 1.05 6.20 11.45
N TYR A 137 1.56 5.48 10.44
CA TYR A 137 2.72 5.89 9.65
C TYR A 137 2.77 5.20 8.28
N MET A 138 3.57 5.78 7.39
CA MET A 138 3.86 5.25 6.05
C MET A 138 5.37 5.11 5.88
N ALA A 139 5.80 4.04 5.22
CA ALA A 139 7.21 3.78 4.94
C ALA A 139 7.42 3.07 3.60
N MET A 140 8.63 3.19 3.06
CA MET A 140 9.11 2.37 1.96
C MET A 140 9.89 1.20 2.54
N GLU A 141 9.55 -0.02 2.13
CA GLU A 141 10.18 -1.27 2.61
C GLU A 141 10.59 -2.16 1.42
N SER A 142 11.51 -3.11 1.64
CA SER A 142 12.00 -4.11 0.68
C SER A 142 12.36 -5.43 1.37
#